data_AF-A0A2W2EVJ1-F1
#
_entry.id   AF-A0A2W2EVJ1-F1
#
_cell.length_a   1.000
_cell.length_b   1.000
_cell.length_c   1.000
_cell.angle_alpha   90.00
_cell.angle_beta   90.00
_cell.angle_gamma   90.00
#
_symmetry.space_group_name_H-M   'P 1'
#
loop_
_entity.id
_entity.type
_entity.pdbx_description
1 polymer ?
#
loop_
_entity_poly.entity_id
_entity_poly.type
_entity_poly.pdbx_seq_one_letter_code
_entity_poly.pdbx_strand_id
1 'polypeptide(L)'
;MNGFEGASTETLNTIATNLRRGLDVVADRLAAGTFHQVGPKGAAPPSQSGQLTLALLAGVEAELASRAGRPATPKQADRKAA
;
A
#
# COMPACT_ATOMS: atom_id res chain seq x y z
N MET A 1 2.82 -5.54 -14.64
CA MET A 1 3.81 -5.87 -13.59
C MET A 1 3.03 -6.25 -12.35
N ASN A 2 2.91 -7.54 -12.05
CA ASN A 2 2.19 -8.00 -10.87
C ASN A 2 3.19 -8.09 -9.71
N GLY A 3 3.37 -6.98 -8.98
CA GLY A 3 4.32 -6.90 -7.86
C GLY A 3 3.81 -7.50 -6.54
N PHE A 4 2.59 -8.02 -6.51
CA PHE A 4 1.88 -8.44 -5.29
C PHE A 4 1.50 -9.92 -5.25
N GLU A 5 1.96 -10.73 -6.21
CA GLU A 5 1.53 -12.13 -6.40
C GLU A 5 1.82 -13.03 -5.18
N GLY A 6 2.82 -12.70 -4.37
CA GLY A 6 3.17 -13.44 -3.15
C GLY A 6 2.65 -12.84 -1.84
N ALA A 7 2.04 -11.65 -1.86
CA ALA A 7 1.57 -10.99 -0.64
C ALA A 7 0.19 -11.52 -0.24
N SER A 8 0.00 -11.88 1.04
CA SER A 8 -1.33 -12.24 1.55
C SER A 8 -2.23 -10.99 1.64
N THR A 9 -3.54 -11.18 1.65
CA THR A 9 -4.49 -10.07 1.81
C THR A 9 -4.28 -9.33 3.15
N GLU A 10 -3.92 -10.06 4.21
CA GLU A 10 -3.56 -9.49 5.50
C GLU A 10 -2.31 -8.61 5.41
N THR A 11 -1.27 -9.07 4.70
CA THR A 11 -0.07 -8.29 4.45
C THR A 11 -0.40 -7.01 3.68
N LEU A 12 -1.23 -7.09 2.64
CA LEU A 12 -1.64 -5.93 1.86
C LEU A 12 -2.44 -4.92 2.69
N ASN A 13 -3.37 -5.38 3.54
CA ASN A 13 -4.10 -4.52 4.47
C ASN A 13 -3.18 -3.83 5.48
N THR A 14 -2.17 -4.55 5.99
CA THR A 14 -1.17 -4.01 6.90
C THR A 14 -0.33 -2.92 6.21
N ILE A 15 0.10 -3.17 4.98
CA ILE A 15 0.85 -2.19 4.18
C ILE A 15 0.00 -0.94 3.94
N ALA A 16 -1.25 -1.08 3.49
CA ALA A 16 -2.16 0.03 3.25
C ALA A 16 -2.37 0.88 4.52
N THR A 17 -2.58 0.23 5.66
CA THR A 17 -2.78 0.90 6.96
C THR A 17 -1.56 1.73 7.35
N ASN A 18 -0.36 1.15 7.24
CA ASN A 18 0.88 1.85 7.61
C ASN A 18 1.18 3.02 6.68
N LEU A 19 0.94 2.87 5.37
CA LEU A 19 1.13 3.93 4.40
C LEU A 19 0.19 5.12 4.66
N ARG A 20 -1.10 4.86 4.91
CA ARG A 20 -2.08 5.90 5.24
C ARG A 20 -1.69 6.64 6.53
N ARG A 21 -1.36 5.91 7.59
CA ARG A 21 -0.91 6.50 8.85
C ARG A 21 0.33 7.39 8.66
N GLY A 22 1.28 6.95 7.83
CA GLY A 22 2.47 7.74 7.49
C GLY A 22 2.12 9.05 6.78
N LEU A 23 1.19 9.00 5.82
CA LEU A 23 0.70 10.18 5.09
C LEU A 23 -0.04 11.15 6.02
N ASP A 24 -0.87 10.65 6.93
CA ASP A 24 -1.57 11.47 7.93
C ASP A 24 -0.57 12.24 8.81
N VAL A 25 0.47 11.57 9.30
CA VAL A 25 1.54 12.22 10.09
C VAL A 25 2.26 13.29 9.29
N VAL A 26 2.50 13.07 7.99
CA VAL A 26 3.11 14.08 7.12
C VAL A 26 2.18 15.27 6.91
N ALA A 27 0.88 15.02 6.68
CA ALA A 27 -0.13 16.06 6.53
C ALA A 27 -0.27 16.91 7.80
N ASP A 28 -0.32 16.27 8.97
CA ASP A 28 -0.39 16.94 10.27
C ASP A 28 0.83 17.83 10.52
N ARG A 29 2.03 17.32 10.25
CA ARG A 29 3.28 18.09 10.40
C ARG A 29 3.37 19.25 9.43
N LEU A 30 2.89 19.06 8.20
CA LEU A 30 2.82 20.12 7.19
C LEU A 30 1.84 21.21 7.63
N ALA A 31 0.64 20.83 8.06
CA ALA A 31 -0.39 21.75 8.55
C ALA A 31 0.06 22.51 9.81
N ALA A 32 0.80 21.84 10.71
CA ALA A 32 1.40 22.46 11.89
C ALA A 32 2.63 23.33 11.60
N GLY A 33 3.10 23.40 10.34
CA GLY A 33 4.31 24.14 9.97
C GLY A 33 5.61 23.59 10.58
N THR A 34 5.59 22.34 11.07
CA THR A 34 6.73 21.67 11.73
C THR A 34 7.45 20.69 10.81
N PHE A 35 7.08 20.67 9.52
CA PHE A 35 7.76 19.87 8.52
C PHE A 35 9.11 20.52 8.16
N HIS A 36 10.16 20.15 8.89
CA HIS A 36 11.50 20.67 8.66
C HIS A 36 12.17 19.96 7.48
N GLN A 37 12.38 20.69 6.38
CA GLN A 37 13.23 20.22 5.30
C GLN A 37 14.68 20.17 5.80
N VAL A 38 15.25 18.98 5.97
CA VAL A 38 16.59 18.76 6.52
C VAL A 38 17.69 19.16 5.52
N GLY A 39 17.93 20.46 5.36
CA GLY A 39 19.07 21.04 4.66
C GLY A 39 19.22 20.63 3.17
N PRO A 40 20.39 20.89 2.55
CA PRO A 40 20.62 20.60 1.12
C PRO A 40 20.59 19.10 0.77
N LYS A 41 20.67 18.19 1.76
CA LYS A 41 20.44 16.74 1.56
C LYS A 41 18.96 16.35 1.60
N GLY A 42 18.12 17.13 2.28
CA GLY A 42 16.64 17.08 2.18
C GLY A 42 16.10 17.79 0.93
N ALA A 43 16.99 18.35 0.09
CA ALA A 43 16.66 18.88 -1.23
C ALA A 43 16.84 17.84 -2.36
N ALA A 44 17.35 16.63 -2.07
CA ALA A 44 17.17 15.50 -2.97
C ALA A 44 15.66 15.35 -3.22
N PRO A 45 15.19 15.30 -4.49
CA PRO A 45 13.84 15.70 -4.83
C PRO A 45 12.82 14.96 -3.96
N PRO A 46 12.16 15.65 -3.00
CA PRO A 46 11.18 15.02 -2.10
C PRO A 46 9.98 14.45 -2.89
N SER A 47 9.86 14.82 -4.17
CA SER A 47 8.90 14.24 -5.09
C SER A 47 9.12 12.74 -5.32
N GLN A 48 10.35 12.24 -5.43
CA GLN A 48 10.53 10.84 -5.86
C GLN A 48 10.11 9.82 -4.79
N SER A 49 10.51 10.00 -3.54
CA SER A 49 10.13 9.10 -2.44
C SER A 49 8.66 9.24 -2.05
N GLY A 50 8.13 10.48 -2.05
CA GLY A 50 6.70 10.74 -1.85
C GLY A 50 5.84 10.14 -2.95
N GLN A 51 6.22 10.33 -4.21
CA GLN A 51 5.55 9.72 -5.37
C GLN A 51 5.62 8.20 -5.34
N LEU A 52 6.75 7.61 -4.93
CA LEU A 52 6.85 6.16 -4.76
C LEU A 52 5.87 5.65 -3.69
N THR A 53 5.77 6.36 -2.57
CA THR A 53 4.86 6.00 -1.46
C THR A 53 3.40 6.07 -1.90
N LEU A 54 3.02 7.12 -2.64
CA LEU A 54 1.67 7.26 -3.19
C LEU A 54 1.36 6.22 -4.27
N ALA A 55 2.32 5.95 -5.16
CA ALA A 55 2.18 4.91 -6.19
C ALA A 55 2.05 3.51 -5.57
N LEU A 56 2.81 3.23 -4.52
CA LEU A 56 2.71 1.98 -3.77
C LEU A 56 1.34 1.84 -3.11
N LEU A 57 0.84 2.89 -2.46
CA LEU A 57 -0.49 2.89 -1.84
C LEU A 57 -1.57 2.61 -2.89
N ALA A 58 -1.55 3.33 -4.02
CA ALA A 58 -2.50 3.13 -5.12
C ALA A 58 -2.45 1.69 -5.67
N GLY A 59 -1.25 1.12 -5.82
CA GLY A 59 -1.08 -0.27 -6.25
C GLY A 59 -1.65 -1.29 -5.26
N VAL A 60 -1.43 -1.08 -3.96
CA VAL A 60 -1.98 -1.96 -2.90
C VAL A 60 -3.50 -1.86 -2.84
N GLU A 61 -4.07 -0.66 -2.94
CA GLU A 61 -5.53 -0.45 -2.95
C GLU A 61 -6.19 -1.10 -4.17
N ALA A 62 -5.57 -0.99 -5.35
CA ALA A 62 -6.05 -1.65 -6.56
C ALA A 62 -6.02 -3.18 -6.43
N GLU A 63 -4.96 -3.75 -5.85
CA GLU A 63 -4.85 -5.19 -5.62
C GLU A 63 -5.88 -5.68 -4.59
N LEU A 64 -6.10 -4.94 -3.50
CA LEU A 64 -7.13 -5.27 -2.50
C LEU A 64 -8.53 -5.23 -3.13
N ALA A 65 -8.84 -4.23 -3.95
CA ALA A 65 -10.12 -4.15 -4.68
C ALA A 65 -10.29 -5.32 -5.66
N SER A 66 -9.24 -5.68 -6.39
CA SER A 66 -9.22 -6.85 -7.29
C SER A 66 -9.52 -8.17 -6.56
N ARG A 67 -8.98 -8.34 -5.35
CA ARG A 67 -9.25 -9.53 -4.51
C ARG A 67 -10.65 -9.54 -3.93
N ALA A 68 -11.18 -8.39 -3.52
CA ALA A 68 -12.55 -8.28 -3.01
C ALA A 68 -13.60 -8.57 -4.09
N GLY A 69 -13.33 -8.19 -5.35
CA GLY A 69 -14.18 -8.48 -6.50
C GLY A 69 -14.02 -9.89 -7.08
N ARG A 70 -12.99 -10.65 -6.66
CA ARG A 70 -12.80 -12.03 -7.11
C ARG A 70 -13.75 -12.93 -6.32
N PRO A 71 -14.74 -13.59 -6.95
CA PRO A 71 -15.56 -14.56 -6.26
C PRO A 71 -14.65 -15.63 -5.67
N ALA A 72 -14.90 -16.03 -4.43
CA ALA A 72 -14.29 -17.22 -3.85
C ALA A 72 -14.69 -18.40 -4.75
N THR A 73 -13.83 -18.79 -5.68
CA THR A 73 -13.99 -20.04 -6.43
C THR A 73 -14.16 -21.14 -5.38
N PRO A 74 -15.29 -21.85 -5.34
CA PRO A 74 -15.44 -22.99 -4.44
C PRO A 74 -14.28 -23.93 -4.77
N LYS A 75 -13.40 -24.12 -3.78
CA LYS A 75 -12.35 -25.12 -3.87
C LYS A 75 -13.07 -26.45 -4.08
N GLN A 76 -12.94 -26.98 -5.28
CA GLN A 76 -13.59 -28.16 -5.82
C GLN A 76 -13.56 -29.29 -4.79
N ALA A 77 -14.62 -29.41 -4.00
CA ALA A 77 -14.89 -30.56 -3.18
C ALA A 77 -15.45 -31.63 -4.11
N ASP A 78 -14.57 -32.34 -4.81
CA ASP A 78 -14.96 -33.56 -5.49
C ASP A 78 -13.82 -34.60 -5.48
N ARG A 79 -14.13 -35.68 -4.75
CA ARG A 79 -13.82 -37.08 -5.04
C ARG A 79 -12.38 -37.56 -4.89
N LYS A 80 -12.18 -38.28 -3.78
CA LYS A 80 -11.98 -39.72 -3.90
C LYS A 80 -12.56 -40.47 -2.69
N ALA A 81 -13.83 -40.84 -2.81
CA ALA A 81 -14.29 -42.10 -2.24
C ALA A 81 -13.97 -43.17 -3.28
N ALA A 82 -13.01 -44.04 -2.97
CA ALA A 82 -12.82 -45.37 -3.53
C ALA A 82 -11.82 -46.10 -2.63
#